data_AF-A0A5R2MW55-F1
#
_entry.id   AF-A0A5R2MW55-F1
#
_cell.length_a   1.000
_cell.length_b   1.000
_cell.length_c   1.000
_cell.angle_alpha   90.00
_cell.angle_beta   90.00
_cell.angle_gamma   90.00
#
_symmetry.space_group_name_H-M   'P 1'
#
loop_
_entity.id
_entity.type
_entity.pdbx_description
1 polymer ?
#
loop_
_entity_poly.entity_id
_entity_poly.type
_entity_poly.pdbx_seq_one_letter_code
_entity_poly.pdbx_strand_id
1 'polypeptide(L)'
;MRLWKTILAAAVLALAAGSQAFAARTDLVIGIPLEPPHLDPTAGAAAAIKEVLYANVFEGLTRIGPNGEVLPDLAESWTISDDGKVYTFKLHTGVKFHDGA
;
A
#
# COMPACT_ATOMS: atom_id res chain seq x y z
N MET A 1 -12.88 -7.26 -53.94
CA MET A 1 -12.40 -6.12 -53.12
C MET A 1 -13.40 -5.59 -52.08
N ARG A 2 -14.73 -5.73 -52.28
CA ARG A 2 -15.74 -5.28 -51.29
C ARG A 2 -15.87 -6.17 -50.04
N LEU A 3 -15.76 -7.50 -50.21
CA LEU A 3 -15.89 -8.48 -49.12
C LEU A 3 -14.73 -8.44 -48.10
N TRP A 4 -13.53 -8.09 -48.53
CA TRP A 4 -12.38 -7.93 -47.64
C TRP A 4 -12.53 -6.70 -46.73
N LYS A 5 -13.08 -5.60 -47.28
CA LYS A 5 -13.31 -4.36 -46.53
C LYS A 5 -14.36 -4.54 -45.42
N THR A 6 -15.38 -5.37 -45.64
CA THR A 6 -16.42 -5.67 -44.64
C THR A 6 -15.89 -6.54 -43.50
N ILE A 7 -15.04 -7.53 -43.81
CA ILE A 7 -14.40 -8.37 -42.78
C ILE A 7 -13.46 -7.54 -41.90
N LEU A 8 -12.67 -6.65 -42.52
CA LEU A 8 -11.76 -5.78 -41.78
C LEU A 8 -12.52 -4.80 -40.87
N ALA A 9 -13.63 -4.23 -41.35
CA ALA A 9 -14.48 -3.35 -40.56
C ALA A 9 -15.12 -4.06 -39.36
N ALA A 10 -15.59 -5.30 -39.55
CA ALA A 10 -16.16 -6.11 -38.47
C ALA A 10 -15.10 -6.48 -37.40
N ALA A 11 -13.88 -6.80 -37.82
CA ALA A 11 -12.77 -7.09 -36.90
C ALA A 11 -12.36 -5.87 -36.06
N VAL A 12 -12.35 -4.67 -36.66
CA VAL A 12 -12.06 -3.41 -35.94
C VAL A 12 -13.16 -3.09 -34.93
N LEU A 13 -14.44 -3.29 -35.28
CA LEU A 13 -15.55 -3.11 -34.34
C LEU A 13 -15.50 -4.10 -33.18
N ALA A 14 -15.13 -5.36 -33.43
CA ALA A 14 -14.98 -6.37 -32.38
C ALA A 14 -13.83 -6.04 -31.41
N LEU A 15 -12.70 -5.52 -31.92
CA LEU A 15 -11.59 -5.07 -31.08
C LEU A 15 -11.96 -3.84 -30.22
N ALA A 16 -12.74 -2.91 -30.77
CA ALA A 16 -13.20 -1.71 -30.05
C ALA A 16 -14.28 -2.02 -29.01
N ALA A 17 -15.09 -3.07 -29.21
CA ALA A 17 -16.08 -3.51 -28.23
C ALA A 17 -15.45 -4.34 -27.09
N GLY A 18 -14.32 -5.01 -27.34
CA GLY A 18 -13.58 -5.79 -26.33
C GLY A 18 -12.70 -4.96 -25.40
N SER A 19 -12.49 -3.67 -25.67
CA SER A 19 -11.62 -2.78 -24.89
C SER A 19 -12.32 -2.01 -23.78
N GLN A 20 -13.58 -2.34 -23.44
CA GLN A 20 -14.15 -1.90 -22.17
C GLN A 20 -13.49 -2.69 -21.04
N ALA A 21 -12.27 -2.30 -20.69
CA ALA A 21 -11.72 -2.64 -19.39
C ALA A 21 -12.70 -2.09 -18.35
N PHE A 22 -13.47 -2.97 -17.71
CA PHE A 22 -14.17 -2.62 -16.49
C PHE A 22 -13.07 -2.13 -15.54
N ALA A 23 -13.08 -0.83 -15.22
CA ALA A 23 -12.17 -0.30 -14.22
C ALA A 23 -12.44 -1.09 -12.94
N ALA A 24 -11.49 -1.94 -12.56
CA ALA A 24 -11.58 -2.68 -11.31
C ALA A 24 -11.70 -1.65 -10.18
N ARG A 25 -12.55 -1.94 -9.20
CA ARG A 25 -12.70 -1.09 -8.03
C ARG A 25 -11.34 -0.96 -7.32
N THR A 26 -10.89 0.27 -7.08
CA THR A 26 -9.60 0.57 -6.42
C THR A 26 -9.76 0.95 -4.96
N ASP A 27 -10.98 0.93 -4.43
CA ASP A 27 -11.30 1.22 -3.04
C ASP A 27 -11.82 -0.02 -2.30
N LEU A 28 -11.60 -0.02 -0.98
CA LEU A 28 -12.02 -1.08 -0.07
C LEU A 28 -12.79 -0.46 1.10
N VAL A 29 -13.88 -1.09 1.51
CA VAL A 29 -14.64 -0.71 2.71
C VAL A 29 -14.38 -1.77 3.78
N ILE A 30 -13.72 -1.36 4.85
CA ILE A 30 -13.42 -2.21 6.01
C ILE A 30 -14.29 -1.76 7.18
N GLY A 31 -15.03 -2.69 7.79
CA GLY A 31 -15.78 -2.42 9.01
C GLY A 31 -14.85 -2.44 10.22
N ILE A 32 -14.84 -1.36 11.00
CA ILE A 32 -14.04 -1.24 12.22
C ILE A 32 -15.02 -1.16 13.41
N PRO A 33 -14.88 -2.02 14.43
CA PRO A 33 -15.86 -2.12 15.52
C PRO A 33 -15.78 -0.97 16.53
N LEU A 34 -14.64 -0.29 16.60
CA LEU A 34 -14.36 0.77 17.57
C LEU A 34 -14.03 2.07 16.84
N GLU A 35 -14.60 3.18 17.31
CA GLU A 35 -14.22 4.51 16.85
C GLU A 35 -12.90 4.94 17.54
N PRO A 36 -11.90 5.43 16.80
CA PRO A 36 -10.70 5.98 17.41
C PRO A 36 -11.01 7.32 18.10
N PRO A 37 -10.60 7.52 19.36
CA PRO A 37 -10.87 8.77 20.08
C PRO A 37 -10.06 9.96 19.53
N HIS A 38 -8.95 9.70 18.84
CA HIS A 38 -8.09 10.65 18.16
C HIS A 38 -7.20 9.88 17.16
N LEU A 39 -6.44 10.62 16.35
CA LEU A 39 -5.54 10.04 15.34
C LEU A 39 -4.04 10.16 15.68
N ASP A 40 -3.71 10.44 16.94
CA ASP A 40 -2.32 10.39 17.41
C ASP A 40 -1.98 8.96 17.91
N PRO A 41 -1.08 8.21 17.23
CA PRO A 41 -0.67 6.88 17.64
C PRO A 41 0.16 6.82 18.92
N THR A 42 0.63 7.96 19.41
CA THR A 42 1.48 8.08 20.61
C THR A 42 0.69 8.52 21.85
N ALA A 43 -0.48 9.14 21.66
CA ALA A 43 -1.28 9.70 22.75
C ALA A 43 -2.21 8.68 23.44
N GLY A 44 -2.37 7.47 22.88
CA GLY A 44 -3.28 6.47 23.43
C GLY A 44 -3.04 5.06 22.92
N ALA A 45 -3.50 4.07 23.68
CA ALA A 45 -3.32 2.65 23.36
C ALA A 45 -4.54 1.99 22.67
N ALA A 46 -5.53 2.78 22.26
CA ALA A 46 -6.75 2.25 21.63
C ALA A 46 -6.40 1.54 20.31
N ALA A 47 -6.84 0.28 20.18
CA ALA A 47 -6.55 -0.55 19.01
C ALA A 47 -7.03 0.07 17.69
N ALA A 48 -8.19 0.73 17.71
CA ALA A 48 -8.77 1.44 16.57
C ALA A 48 -7.83 2.49 15.94
N ILE A 49 -6.97 3.12 16.75
CA ILE A 49 -5.99 4.10 16.24
C ILE A 49 -5.00 3.40 15.29
N LYS A 50 -4.50 2.24 15.70
CA LYS A 50 -3.53 1.46 14.89
C LYS A 50 -4.19 0.89 13.65
N GLU A 51 -5.41 0.37 13.77
CA GLU A 51 -6.19 -0.18 12.65
C GLU A 51 -6.41 0.86 11.54
N VAL A 52 -6.67 2.12 11.92
CA VAL A 52 -6.88 3.20 10.96
C VAL A 52 -5.56 3.74 10.39
N LEU A 53 -4.49 3.86 11.19
CA LEU A 53 -3.33 4.68 10.80
C LEU A 53 -2.06 3.94 10.41
N TYR A 54 -1.68 2.85 11.08
CA TYR A 54 -0.30 2.30 11.04
C TYR A 54 0.14 1.74 9.68
N ALA A 55 -0.80 1.43 8.79
CA ALA A 55 -0.52 0.93 7.44
C ALA A 55 -1.21 1.76 6.34
N ASN A 56 -1.90 2.85 6.72
CA ASN A 56 -2.63 3.71 5.78
C ASN A 56 -2.06 5.14 5.75
N VAL A 57 -1.48 5.62 6.86
CA VAL A 57 -1.04 7.02 7.04
C VAL A 57 0.41 7.10 7.54
N PHE A 58 0.87 6.13 8.33
CA PHE A 58 2.26 6.08 8.81
C PHE A 58 2.98 4.86 8.27
N GLU A 59 4.30 4.91 8.33
CA GLU A 59 5.21 3.81 8.00
C GLU A 59 6.22 3.68 9.13
N GLY A 60 6.47 2.46 9.59
CA GLY A 60 7.41 2.18 10.67
C GLY A 60 8.82 1.93 10.12
N LEU A 61 9.82 1.79 11.01
CA LEU A 61 11.15 1.30 10.57
C LEU A 61 11.07 -0.13 10.03
N THR A 62 10.21 -0.94 10.64
CA THR A 62 9.96 -2.34 10.28
C THR A 62 8.47 -2.64 10.37
N ARG A 63 8.07 -3.77 9.79
CA ARG A 63 6.69 -4.27 9.86
C ARG A 63 6.66 -5.74 10.25
N ILE A 64 5.53 -6.18 10.80
CA ILE A 64 5.30 -7.59 11.14
C ILE A 64 4.67 -8.30 9.95
N GLY A 65 5.33 -9.36 9.48
CA GLY A 65 4.84 -10.21 8.41
C GLY A 65 3.74 -11.17 8.88
N PRO A 66 3.09 -11.87 7.94
CA PRO A 66 1.96 -12.76 8.23
C PRO A 66 2.30 -13.92 9.18
N ASN A 67 3.57 -14.31 9.29
CA ASN A 67 4.02 -15.37 10.20
C ASN A 67 4.69 -14.81 11.47
N GLY A 68 4.57 -13.51 11.73
CA GLY A 68 5.17 -12.84 12.89
C GLY A 68 6.64 -12.45 12.72
N GLU A 69 7.20 -12.63 11.53
CA GLU A 69 8.55 -12.22 11.20
C GLU A 69 8.69 -10.70 11.13
N VAL A 70 9.88 -10.17 11.47
CA VAL A 70 10.19 -8.75 11.31
C VAL A 70 10.70 -8.52 9.89
N LEU A 71 9.98 -7.71 9.12
CA LEU A 71 10.29 -7.38 7.72
C LEU A 71 10.72 -5.92 7.58
N PRO A 72 11.50 -5.59 6.54
CA PRO A 72 11.74 -4.20 6.13
C PRO A 72 10.44 -3.43 5.87
N ASP A 73 10.49 -2.13 6.17
CA ASP A 73 9.46 -1.13 5.86
C ASP A 73 10.22 0.16 5.49
N LEU A 74 10.15 1.26 6.26
CA LEU A 74 10.96 2.45 5.99
C LEU A 74 12.49 2.18 6.01
N ALA A 75 12.94 1.26 6.87
CA ALA A 75 14.32 0.82 6.89
C ALA A 75 14.53 -0.35 5.91
N GLU A 76 15.43 -0.16 4.93
CA GLU A 76 15.80 -1.20 3.98
C GLU A 76 16.69 -2.30 4.59
N SER A 77 17.42 -1.97 5.66
CA SER A 77 18.22 -2.92 6.45
C SER A 77 18.59 -2.34 7.81
N TRP A 78 19.02 -3.19 8.73
CA TRP A 78 19.54 -2.77 10.03
C TRP A 78 20.61 -3.71 10.54
N THR A 79 21.49 -3.19 11.40
CA THR A 79 22.49 -3.96 12.15
C THR A 79 22.27 -3.78 13.63
N ILE A 80 22.59 -4.82 14.40
CA ILE A 80 22.47 -4.84 15.86
C ILE A 80 23.88 -5.08 16.42
N SER A 81 24.30 -4.31 17.43
CA SER A 81 25.58 -4.54 18.11
C SER A 81 25.61 -5.90 18.83
N ASP A 82 26.81 -6.40 19.08
CA ASP A 82 27.02 -7.70 19.75
C ASP A 82 26.34 -7.78 21.13
N ASP A 83 26.22 -6.66 21.83
CA ASP A 83 25.55 -6.57 23.14
C ASP A 83 24.03 -6.31 23.06
N GLY A 84 23.49 -6.18 21.84
CA GLY A 84 22.06 -6.00 21.59
C GLY A 84 21.51 -4.63 21.99
N LYS A 85 22.35 -3.63 22.26
CA LYS A 85 21.92 -2.31 22.75
C LYS A 85 21.93 -1.20 21.71
N VAL A 86 22.64 -1.38 20.60
CA VAL A 86 22.72 -0.39 19.53
C VAL A 86 22.12 -0.99 18.26
N TYR A 87 21.14 -0.29 17.71
CA TYR A 87 20.48 -0.63 16.46
C TYR A 87 20.77 0.49 15.47
N THR A 88 21.33 0.15 14.31
CA THR A 88 21.57 1.11 13.23
C THR A 88 20.70 0.73 12.05
N PHE A 89 19.80 1.63 11.66
CA PHE A 89 18.89 1.45 10.54
C PHE A 89 19.39 2.22 9.32
N LYS A 90 19.37 1.58 8.16
CA LYS A 90 19.56 2.23 6.86
C LYS A 90 18.19 2.45 6.26
N LEU A 91 17.83 3.71 6.02
CA LEU A 91 16.52 4.09 5.48
C LEU A 91 16.54 4.13 3.95
N HIS A 92 15.38 3.93 3.35
CA HIS A 92 15.18 4.23 1.94
C HIS A 92 15.49 5.69 1.61
N THR A 93 16.07 5.94 0.43
CA THR A 93 16.40 7.30 -0.03
C THR A 93 15.19 7.96 -0.70
N GLY A 94 15.03 9.27 -0.49
CA GLY A 94 14.01 10.05 -1.19
C GLY A 94 12.59 9.87 -0.66
N VAL A 95 12.44 9.23 0.50
CA VAL A 95 11.18 9.19 1.25
C VAL A 95 10.71 10.59 1.61
N LYS A 96 9.39 10.79 1.58
CA LYS A 96 8.74 12.08 1.78
C LYS A 96 7.59 11.96 2.76
N PHE A 97 7.37 13.02 3.54
CA PHE A 97 6.11 13.17 4.26
C PHE A 97 4.99 13.59 3.29
N HIS A 98 3.74 13.50 3.77
CA HIS A 98 2.57 13.83 2.95
C HIS A 98 2.52 15.30 2.48
N ASP A 99 3.28 16.19 3.13
CA ASP A 99 3.43 17.60 2.74
C ASP A 99 4.56 17.83 1.71
N GLY A 100 5.31 16.78 1.35
CA GLY A 100 6.40 16.82 0.38
C GLY A 100 7.79 17.11 0.94
N ALA A 101 7.93 17.25 2.27
CA ALA A 101 9.24 17.36 2.94
C ALA A 101 10.08 16.09 2.75
#